data_AF-A0ABC9YV88-F1
#
_entry.id   AF-A0ABC9YV88-F1
#
_cell.length_a   1.000
_cell.length_b   1.000
_cell.length_c   1.000
_cell.angle_alpha   90.00
_cell.angle_beta   90.00
_cell.angle_gamma   90.00
#
_symmetry.space_group_name_H-M   'P 1'
#
loop_
_entity.id
_entity.type
_entity.pdbx_description
1 polymer ?
#
loop_
_entity_poly.entity_id
_entity_poly.type
_entity_poly.pdbx_seq_one_letter_code
_entity_poly.pdbx_strand_id
1 'polypeptide(L)'
;MAKEMHVGHLRTTIIGDSLARLLAFLGADVVRANHLGDWGTQFGMLIQFIDENPDRPWRAGEIGDEATVSALDNLYKIARARFDTDPGFAARARTRVVALQTGDAATLAHWREIVAESERAFAAIYRRLGVLLTPDDYAGESFYNPMLAATTTELLDAAVAVPSDGAVIVESEQDNGPDGSPAVLMVRKRDGGYGYDSTDLATIRYRITTLGAHRLLYVGGGGTPTINTHWLPGAGPGRLETMTDNGFRFHDKIALITGGSSGMGLATAHRLLAEGATVIITGRDKQRLDDAVAQLGERATAIAGDATAAADLETLARVVRERFGRLDVVFFNAGIGAFQQVSQVTDDEFDRVVGVNFKAAFRTVQQVLPLLVDGGALIINASFAPYRGAPGAALYTASKAAVLSLARALAAELAPRGIRVNSVSPGYIDTPAFRAEASPEAQAGVGAQVALGRVGRSEDVAAAVAFLASGDASYITGVDLLVDGGLINVIPTAVV
;
A
#
# COMPACT_ATOMS: atom_id res chain seq x y z
N MET A 1 -4.41 2.67 23.83
CA MET A 1 -3.09 3.03 24.41
C MET A 1 -2.86 4.51 24.18
N ALA A 2 -2.67 5.30 25.23
CA ALA A 2 -2.38 6.72 25.11
C ALA A 2 -1.03 6.90 24.40
N LYS A 3 -1.01 7.62 23.28
CA LYS A 3 0.19 7.87 22.47
C LYS A 3 1.20 8.58 23.37
N GLU A 4 2.31 7.92 23.71
CA GLU A 4 3.46 8.57 24.32
C GLU A 4 3.85 9.74 23.42
N MET A 5 4.03 10.94 23.99
CA MET A 5 4.39 12.14 23.23
C MET A 5 5.66 11.93 22.38
N HIS A 6 6.49 10.97 22.76
CA HIS A 6 7.85 10.79 22.26
C HIS A 6 8.04 9.68 21.22
N VAL A 7 7.08 8.76 21.05
CA VAL A 7 7.29 7.58 20.17
C VAL A 7 6.56 7.71 18.83
N GLY A 8 5.44 8.45 18.80
CA GLY A 8 4.59 8.55 17.63
C GLY A 8 5.23 9.23 16.41
N HIS A 9 6.13 10.20 16.64
CA HIS A 9 6.77 10.99 15.59
C HIS A 9 8.12 10.40 15.12
N LEU A 10 8.80 9.57 15.93
CA LEU A 10 10.14 9.07 15.59
C LEU A 10 10.19 8.35 14.24
N ARG A 11 9.14 7.58 13.92
CA ARG A 11 9.06 6.84 12.65
C ARG A 11 9.07 7.80 11.45
N THR A 12 8.19 8.79 11.45
CA THR A 12 8.08 9.75 10.35
C THR A 12 9.34 10.61 10.26
N THR A 13 9.92 10.98 11.40
CA THR A 13 11.20 11.69 11.46
C THR A 13 12.35 10.90 10.82
N ILE A 14 12.52 9.61 11.16
CA ILE A 14 13.59 8.77 10.60
C ILE A 14 13.42 8.59 9.09
N ILE A 15 12.18 8.36 8.63
CA ILE A 15 11.88 8.21 7.20
C ILE A 15 12.21 9.52 6.47
N GLY A 16 11.71 10.65 6.98
CA GLY A 16 11.96 11.97 6.40
C GLY A 16 13.45 12.32 6.33
N ASP A 17 14.20 12.07 7.41
CA ASP A 17 15.65 12.28 7.45
C ASP A 17 16.40 11.40 6.45
N SER A 18 16.01 10.12 6.31
CA SER A 18 16.58 9.19 5.34
C SER A 18 16.35 9.66 3.90
N LEU A 19 15.13 10.10 3.58
CA LEU A 19 14.78 10.65 2.26
C LEU A 19 15.55 11.94 1.97
N ALA A 20 15.66 12.84 2.95
CA ALA A 20 16.40 14.09 2.79
C ALA A 20 17.87 13.84 2.47
N ARG A 21 18.50 12.84 3.12
CA ARG A 21 19.88 12.45 2.81
C ARG A 21 20.02 11.85 1.42
N LEU A 22 19.12 10.95 1.05
CA LEU A 22 19.15 10.30 -0.27
C LEU A 22 18.99 11.35 -1.38
N LEU A 23 18.02 12.24 -1.26
CA LEU A 23 17.77 13.28 -2.25
C LEU A 23 18.92 14.28 -2.33
N ALA A 24 19.48 14.70 -1.19
CA ALA A 24 20.67 15.55 -1.17
C ALA A 24 21.88 14.85 -1.80
N PHE A 25 22.09 13.56 -1.52
CA PHE A 25 23.15 12.75 -2.14
C PHE A 25 22.98 12.65 -3.66
N LEU A 26 21.74 12.55 -4.15
CA LEU A 26 21.41 12.56 -5.57
C LEU A 26 21.49 13.96 -6.23
N GLY A 27 21.83 15.00 -5.47
CA GLY A 27 22.06 16.36 -5.97
C GLY A 27 20.85 17.30 -5.91
N ALA A 28 19.77 16.92 -5.22
CA ALA A 28 18.67 17.85 -4.97
C ALA A 28 19.03 18.88 -3.88
N ASP A 29 18.55 20.11 -4.04
CA ASP A 29 18.51 21.07 -2.93
C ASP A 29 17.30 20.74 -2.04
N VAL A 30 17.57 20.41 -0.76
CA VAL A 30 16.56 19.85 0.15
C VAL A 30 16.39 20.77 1.35
N VAL A 31 15.20 21.37 1.44
CA VAL A 31 14.75 22.07 2.65
C VAL A 31 14.05 21.06 3.57
N ARG A 32 14.60 20.87 4.77
CA ARG A 32 13.99 20.02 5.79
C ARG A 32 13.00 20.86 6.59
N ALA A 33 11.83 20.29 6.90
CA ALA A 33 10.82 20.95 7.72
C ALA A 33 10.10 19.90 8.56
N ASN A 34 10.50 19.81 9.84
CA ASN A 34 9.90 18.92 10.81
C ASN A 34 8.64 19.57 11.39
N HIS A 35 7.49 19.12 10.92
CA HIS A 35 6.20 19.62 11.36
C HIS A 35 5.82 19.01 12.71
N LEU A 36 5.71 19.83 13.75
CA LEU A 36 5.44 19.40 15.11
C LEU A 36 4.10 19.96 15.60
N GLY A 37 3.29 19.09 16.22
CA GLY A 37 2.09 19.53 16.94
C GLY A 37 2.48 20.20 18.24
N ASP A 38 2.66 21.53 18.20
CA ASP A 38 3.06 22.36 19.34
C ASP A 38 1.89 23.21 19.87
N TRP A 39 0.67 22.92 19.44
CA TRP A 39 -0.54 23.65 19.83
C TRP A 39 -1.67 22.70 20.24
N GLY A 40 -2.64 23.22 20.99
CA GLY A 40 -3.97 22.61 21.12
C GLY A 40 -4.36 22.27 22.55
N THR A 41 -5.38 21.42 22.70
CA THR A 41 -5.94 21.05 24.01
C THR A 41 -4.91 20.40 24.92
N GLN A 42 -3.94 19.67 24.37
CA GLN A 42 -2.86 19.07 25.15
C GLN A 42 -1.98 20.14 25.83
N PHE A 43 -1.64 21.21 25.12
CA PHE A 43 -0.88 22.33 25.67
C PHE A 43 -1.71 23.16 26.65
N GLY A 44 -2.97 23.46 26.32
CA GLY A 44 -3.86 24.17 27.25
C GLY A 44 -4.04 23.41 28.57
N MET A 45 -4.15 22.09 28.51
CA MET A 45 -4.20 21.20 29.66
C MET A 45 -2.90 21.20 30.47
N LEU A 46 -1.75 21.07 29.81
CA LEU A 46 -0.45 21.09 30.48
C LEU A 46 -0.17 22.43 31.17
N ILE A 47 -0.38 23.54 30.46
CA ILE A 47 -0.19 24.89 31.01
C ILE A 47 -1.11 25.10 32.21
N GLN A 48 -2.40 24.77 32.07
CA GLN A 48 -3.34 24.89 33.18
C GLN A 48 -2.95 24.02 34.38
N PHE A 49 -2.40 22.83 34.14
CA PHE A 49 -1.94 21.96 35.20
C PHE A 49 -0.70 22.53 35.91
N ILE A 50 0.26 23.07 35.17
CA ILE A 50 1.47 23.72 35.71
C ILE A 50 1.10 24.93 36.54
N ASP A 51 0.20 25.79 36.05
CA ASP A 51 -0.28 26.97 36.76
C ASP A 51 -0.90 26.62 38.13
N GLU A 52 -1.63 25.50 38.20
CA GLU A 52 -2.26 25.03 39.44
C GLU A 52 -1.32 24.22 40.34
N ASN A 53 -0.12 23.87 39.86
CA ASN A 53 0.86 23.03 40.58
C ASN A 53 2.30 23.58 40.42
N PRO A 54 2.58 24.82 40.85
CA PRO A 54 3.84 25.50 40.57
C PRO A 54 5.07 24.83 41.22
N ASP A 55 4.89 24.10 42.32
CA ASP A 55 5.97 23.44 43.07
C ASP A 55 6.41 22.10 42.45
N ARG A 56 5.71 21.62 41.42
CA ARG A 56 6.00 20.32 40.84
C ARG A 56 7.15 20.45 39.83
N PRO A 57 8.26 19.70 40.00
CA PRO A 57 9.37 19.82 39.08
C PRO A 57 9.07 19.15 37.74
N TRP A 58 9.44 19.82 36.66
CA TRP A 58 9.26 19.32 35.29
C TRP A 58 10.30 19.84 34.29
N ARG A 59 11.15 20.80 34.69
CA ARG A 59 12.19 21.39 33.84
C ARG A 59 13.50 20.62 33.94
N ALA A 60 14.28 20.54 32.86
CA ALA A 60 15.55 19.82 32.87
C ALA A 60 16.52 20.22 33.99
N GLY A 61 16.58 21.51 34.34
CA GLY A 61 17.42 22.02 35.43
C GLY A 61 17.02 21.51 36.84
N GLU A 62 15.83 20.96 37.00
CA GLU A 62 15.29 20.48 38.30
C GLU A 62 15.48 18.97 38.49
N ILE A 63 15.58 18.20 37.39
CA ILE A 63 15.47 16.74 37.38
C ILE A 63 16.51 16.00 36.50
N GLY A 64 17.30 16.74 35.71
CA GLY A 64 18.31 16.21 34.79
C GLY A 64 17.79 15.95 33.37
N ASP A 65 18.66 16.15 32.37
CA ASP A 65 18.30 16.12 30.94
C ASP A 65 17.65 14.80 30.50
N GLU A 66 18.21 13.65 30.88
CA GLU A 66 17.65 12.32 30.52
C GLU A 66 16.29 12.04 31.19
N ALA A 67 16.04 12.64 32.37
CA ALA A 67 14.79 12.46 33.10
C ALA A 67 13.68 13.41 32.65
N THR A 68 13.99 14.44 31.86
CA THR A 68 13.05 15.48 31.42
C THR A 68 11.94 14.91 30.53
N VAL A 69 12.31 14.01 29.60
CA VAL A 69 11.36 13.27 28.74
C VAL A 69 10.31 12.55 29.59
N SER A 70 10.79 11.84 30.62
CA SER A 70 9.95 11.08 31.55
C SER A 70 9.07 12.01 32.40
N ALA A 71 9.59 13.16 32.81
CA ALA A 71 8.83 14.12 33.60
C ALA A 71 7.71 14.80 32.83
N LEU A 72 7.94 15.26 31.59
CA LEU A 72 6.89 15.81 30.74
C LEU A 72 5.82 14.76 30.40
N ASP A 73 6.24 13.52 30.12
CA ASP A 73 5.30 12.43 29.84
C ASP A 73 4.45 12.06 31.07
N ASN A 74 5.06 12.06 32.26
CA ASN A 74 4.35 11.86 33.52
C ASN A 74 3.40 13.03 33.84
N LEU A 75 3.85 14.27 33.60
CA LEU A 75 3.03 15.47 33.78
C LEU A 75 1.81 15.42 32.86
N TYR A 76 2.00 15.04 31.59
CA TYR A 76 0.93 14.84 30.62
C TYR A 76 -0.06 13.78 31.08
N LYS A 77 0.40 12.59 31.53
CA LYS A 77 -0.48 11.51 32.02
C LYS A 77 -1.36 11.96 33.18
N ILE A 78 -0.80 12.73 34.12
CA ILE A 78 -1.53 13.20 35.30
C ILE A 78 -2.50 14.32 34.93
N ALA A 79 -2.04 15.30 34.17
CA ALA A 79 -2.89 16.38 33.67
C ALA A 79 -4.05 15.81 32.84
N ARG A 80 -3.79 14.75 32.04
CA ARG A 80 -4.81 14.05 31.27
C ARG A 80 -5.82 13.31 32.11
N ALA A 81 -5.36 12.53 33.10
CA ALA A 81 -6.26 11.87 34.04
C ALA A 81 -7.18 12.88 34.74
N ARG A 82 -6.65 14.06 35.10
CA ARG A 82 -7.45 15.14 35.69
C ARG A 82 -8.40 15.79 34.69
N PHE A 83 -7.97 16.02 33.44
CA PHE A 83 -8.84 16.50 32.37
C PHE A 83 -10.04 15.59 32.13
N ASP A 84 -9.83 14.28 32.17
CA ASP A 84 -10.89 13.30 31.91
C ASP A 84 -11.85 13.14 33.12
N THR A 85 -11.41 13.48 34.34
CA THR A 85 -12.17 13.24 35.59
C THR A 85 -12.74 14.50 36.27
N ASP A 86 -12.18 15.68 36.01
CA ASP A 86 -12.61 16.97 36.58
C ASP A 86 -13.14 17.90 35.47
N PRO A 87 -14.47 18.02 35.31
CA PRO A 87 -15.08 18.90 34.31
C PRO A 87 -14.71 20.38 34.48
N GLY A 88 -14.44 20.82 35.71
CA GLY A 88 -14.03 22.20 35.99
C GLY A 88 -12.62 22.49 35.50
N PHE A 89 -11.69 21.57 35.75
CA PHE A 89 -10.35 21.65 35.17
C PHE A 89 -10.39 21.55 33.64
N ALA A 90 -11.20 20.66 33.07
CA ALA A 90 -11.36 20.55 31.62
C ALA A 90 -11.87 21.85 30.98
N ALA A 91 -12.81 22.55 31.62
CA ALA A 91 -13.29 23.86 31.17
C ALA A 91 -12.17 24.91 31.19
N ARG A 92 -11.40 25.01 32.28
CA ARG A 92 -10.27 25.95 32.37
C ARG A 92 -9.17 25.64 31.36
N ALA A 93 -8.82 24.37 31.18
CA ALA A 93 -7.85 23.93 30.18
C ALA A 93 -8.28 24.30 28.75
N ARG A 94 -9.58 24.20 28.41
CA ARG A 94 -10.10 24.67 27.11
C ARG A 94 -9.98 26.19 26.96
N THR A 95 -10.33 26.95 28.00
CA THR A 95 -10.12 28.41 28.02
C THR A 95 -8.65 28.77 27.84
N ARG A 96 -7.74 27.98 28.43
CA ARG A 96 -6.29 28.17 28.30
C ARG A 96 -5.80 28.02 26.85
N VAL A 97 -6.41 27.13 26.06
CA VAL A 97 -6.11 27.03 24.61
C VAL A 97 -6.46 28.32 23.89
N VAL A 98 -7.60 28.92 24.20
CA VAL A 98 -8.02 30.20 23.59
C VAL A 98 -7.08 31.33 24.01
N ALA A 99 -6.67 31.37 25.28
CA ALA A 99 -5.68 32.35 25.76
C ALA A 99 -4.34 32.20 25.02
N LEU A 100 -3.89 30.97 24.79
CA LEU A 100 -2.72 30.70 23.97
C LEU A 100 -2.93 31.27 22.55
N GLN A 101 -4.09 31.03 21.93
CA GLN A 101 -4.40 31.40 20.52
C GLN A 101 -4.51 32.89 20.30
N THR A 102 -4.93 33.59 21.33
CA THR A 102 -5.08 35.05 21.33
C THR A 102 -3.80 35.77 21.78
N GLY A 103 -2.75 35.03 22.14
CA GLY A 103 -1.43 35.59 22.45
C GLY A 103 -1.28 36.10 23.88
N ASP A 104 -2.02 35.55 24.85
CA ASP A 104 -1.85 35.89 26.26
C ASP A 104 -0.40 35.67 26.73
N ALA A 105 0.22 36.72 27.29
CA ALA A 105 1.65 36.74 27.55
C ALA A 105 2.10 35.68 28.58
N ALA A 106 1.30 35.47 29.64
CA ALA A 106 1.62 34.48 30.68
C ALA A 106 1.48 33.05 30.13
N THR A 107 0.42 32.80 29.37
CA THR A 107 0.19 31.51 28.71
C THR A 107 1.30 31.20 27.69
N LEU A 108 1.71 32.19 26.90
CA LEU A 108 2.81 32.04 25.93
C LEU A 108 4.16 31.77 26.61
N ALA A 109 4.40 32.33 27.80
CA ALA A 109 5.64 32.09 28.54
C ALA A 109 5.77 30.60 28.93
N HIS A 110 4.74 30.04 29.57
CA HIS A 110 4.73 28.61 29.92
C HIS A 110 4.73 27.71 28.67
N TRP A 111 4.02 28.09 27.62
CA TRP A 111 4.07 27.36 26.35
C TRP A 111 5.48 27.27 25.77
N ARG A 112 6.21 28.40 25.70
CA ARG A 112 7.60 28.43 25.21
C ARG A 112 8.52 27.56 26.05
N GLU A 113 8.33 27.53 27.37
CA GLU A 113 9.09 26.64 28.25
C GLU A 113 8.79 25.16 27.93
N ILE A 114 7.52 24.78 27.80
CA ILE A 114 7.12 23.39 27.46
C ILE A 114 7.70 22.97 26.10
N VAL A 115 7.62 23.85 25.09
CA VAL A 115 8.20 23.58 23.76
C VAL A 115 9.72 23.42 23.86
N ALA A 116 10.42 24.33 24.54
CA ALA A 116 11.87 24.25 24.69
C ALA A 116 12.32 22.97 25.42
N GLU A 117 11.62 22.57 26.48
CA GLU A 117 11.92 21.31 27.18
C GLU A 117 11.63 20.09 26.29
N SER A 118 10.56 20.12 25.49
CA SER A 118 10.23 19.07 24.53
C SER A 118 11.28 18.96 23.42
N GLU A 119 11.75 20.08 22.88
CA GLU A 119 12.78 20.13 21.85
C GLU A 119 14.13 19.59 22.34
N ARG A 120 14.53 19.91 23.59
CA ARG A 120 15.74 19.33 24.21
C ARG A 120 15.63 17.81 24.33
N ALA A 121 14.48 17.33 24.82
CA ALA A 121 14.15 15.91 24.91
C ALA A 121 14.26 15.22 23.54
N PHE A 122 13.64 15.78 22.50
CA PHE A 122 13.71 15.24 21.14
C PHE A 122 15.13 15.25 20.57
N ALA A 123 15.90 16.33 20.79
CA ALA A 123 17.26 16.45 20.30
C ALA A 123 18.18 15.35 20.86
N ALA A 124 18.00 14.93 22.12
CA ALA A 124 18.74 13.81 22.69
C ALA A 124 18.41 12.48 21.99
N ILE A 125 17.12 12.24 21.72
CA ILE A 125 16.65 11.03 21.03
C ILE A 125 17.14 11.02 19.57
N TYR A 126 16.98 12.14 18.85
CA TYR A 126 17.43 12.29 17.46
C TYR A 126 18.92 12.07 17.32
N ARG A 127 19.72 12.61 18.25
CA ARG A 127 21.17 12.38 18.27
C ARG A 127 21.52 10.91 18.44
N ARG A 128 20.83 10.20 19.34
CA ARG A 128 21.03 8.76 19.54
C ARG A 128 20.66 7.93 18.31
N LEU A 129 19.63 8.35 17.58
CA LEU A 129 19.17 7.72 16.34
C LEU A 129 19.96 8.18 15.11
N GLY A 130 20.87 9.13 15.29
CA GLY A 130 21.68 9.71 14.22
C GLY A 130 20.93 10.63 13.27
N VAL A 131 19.71 11.07 13.58
CA VAL A 131 18.90 12.02 12.78
C VAL A 131 19.60 13.38 12.68
N LEU A 132 19.61 14.01 11.50
CA LEU A 132 20.38 15.25 11.24
C LEU A 132 19.57 16.54 11.40
N LEU A 133 18.32 16.45 11.86
CA LEU A 133 17.50 17.64 12.11
C LEU A 133 18.15 18.53 13.17
N THR A 134 18.08 19.82 12.91
CA THR A 134 18.50 20.91 13.77
C THR A 134 17.27 21.68 14.27
N PRO A 135 17.41 22.51 15.33
CA PRO A 135 16.30 23.36 15.77
C PRO A 135 15.73 24.28 14.68
N ASP A 136 16.56 24.70 13.72
CA ASP A 136 16.13 25.54 12.59
C ASP A 136 15.21 24.80 11.61
N ASP A 137 15.22 23.46 11.64
CA ASP A 137 14.34 22.64 10.82
C ASP A 137 12.95 22.46 11.48
N TYR A 138 12.72 22.95 12.70
CA TYR A 138 11.45 22.79 13.41
C TYR A 138 10.43 23.84 12.98
N ALA A 139 9.28 23.36 12.50
CA ALA A 139 8.18 24.21 12.06
C ALA A 139 6.88 23.74 12.70
N GLY A 140 6.68 24.17 13.95
CA GLY A 140 5.48 23.85 14.73
C GLY A 140 4.20 24.37 14.09
N GLU A 141 3.06 23.79 14.42
CA GLU A 141 1.75 24.27 13.98
C GLU A 141 1.51 25.76 14.33
N SER A 142 2.05 26.20 15.47
CA SER A 142 2.04 27.60 15.93
C SER A 142 2.57 28.59 14.91
N PHE A 143 3.59 28.19 14.15
CA PHE A 143 4.26 29.03 13.15
C PHE A 143 3.28 29.49 12.07
N TYR A 144 2.32 28.65 11.71
CA TYR A 144 1.38 28.90 10.62
C TYR A 144 0.13 29.66 11.09
N ASN A 145 -0.08 29.83 12.39
CA ASN A 145 -1.27 30.47 12.94
C ASN A 145 -1.59 31.85 12.32
N PRO A 146 -0.61 32.76 12.11
CA PRO A 146 -0.88 34.05 11.46
C PRO A 146 -1.32 33.94 9.99
N MET A 147 -1.10 32.79 9.36
CA MET A 147 -1.37 32.56 7.93
C MET A 147 -2.76 31.95 7.68
N LEU A 148 -3.39 31.34 8.69
CA LEU A 148 -4.61 30.52 8.53
C LEU A 148 -5.77 31.30 7.90
N ALA A 149 -5.98 32.55 8.32
CA ALA A 149 -7.04 33.40 7.78
C ALA A 149 -6.80 33.77 6.31
N ALA A 150 -5.56 34.10 5.96
CA ALA A 150 -5.18 34.41 4.58
C ALA A 150 -5.31 33.17 3.68
N THR A 151 -4.83 32.01 4.14
CA THR A 151 -4.97 30.72 3.44
C THR A 151 -6.44 30.40 3.17
N THR A 152 -7.31 30.58 4.16
CA THR A 152 -8.76 30.32 4.00
C THR A 152 -9.38 31.24 2.95
N THR A 153 -9.01 32.53 2.98
CA THR A 153 -9.50 33.54 2.03
C THR A 153 -9.06 33.20 0.61
N GLU A 154 -7.79 32.86 0.43
CA GLU A 154 -7.22 32.48 -0.86
C GLU A 154 -7.91 31.24 -1.46
N LEU A 155 -8.19 30.22 -0.64
CA LEU A 155 -8.91 29.02 -1.09
C LEU A 155 -10.36 29.31 -1.50
N LEU A 156 -11.04 30.23 -0.81
CA LEU A 156 -12.38 30.68 -1.17
C LEU A 156 -12.37 31.49 -2.48
N ASP A 157 -11.42 32.43 -2.61
CA ASP A 157 -11.28 33.28 -3.80
C ASP A 157 -10.94 32.45 -5.06
N ALA A 158 -10.17 31.38 -4.88
CA ALA A 158 -9.84 30.42 -5.94
C ALA A 158 -10.96 29.40 -6.23
N ALA A 159 -12.08 29.44 -5.50
CA ALA A 159 -13.17 28.47 -5.56
C ALA A 159 -12.75 27.01 -5.30
N VAL A 160 -11.65 26.81 -4.58
CA VAL A 160 -11.19 25.49 -4.13
C VAL A 160 -11.91 25.09 -2.85
N ALA A 161 -12.17 26.05 -1.95
CA ALA A 161 -12.97 25.86 -0.76
C ALA A 161 -14.36 26.49 -0.92
N VAL A 162 -15.36 25.92 -0.26
CA VAL A 162 -16.74 26.38 -0.29
C VAL A 162 -17.32 26.56 1.12
N PRO A 163 -18.20 27.54 1.35
CA PRO A 163 -18.98 27.61 2.58
C PRO A 163 -19.96 26.43 2.67
N SER A 164 -20.02 25.78 3.83
CA SER A 164 -20.96 24.68 4.09
C SER A 164 -21.41 24.70 5.56
N ASP A 165 -22.73 24.86 5.80
CA ASP A 165 -23.34 24.93 7.15
C ASP A 165 -22.62 25.86 8.15
N GLY A 166 -22.16 27.03 7.67
CA GLY A 166 -21.42 28.01 8.47
C GLY A 166 -19.93 27.69 8.68
N ALA A 167 -19.46 26.54 8.20
CA ALA A 167 -18.05 26.19 8.08
C ALA A 167 -17.50 26.54 6.68
N VAL A 168 -16.21 26.35 6.49
CA VAL A 168 -15.53 26.39 5.18
C VAL A 168 -14.84 25.04 4.97
N ILE A 169 -15.13 24.38 3.86
CA ILE A 169 -14.65 23.03 3.54
C ILE A 169 -14.04 22.98 2.15
N VAL A 170 -13.21 21.97 1.90
CA VAL A 170 -12.81 21.52 0.56
C VAL A 170 -13.41 20.14 0.35
N GLU A 171 -14.10 19.95 -0.78
CA GLU A 171 -14.66 18.66 -1.18
C GLU A 171 -13.64 17.90 -2.03
N SER A 172 -13.43 16.62 -1.76
CA SER A 172 -12.52 15.77 -2.52
C SER A 172 -13.16 15.38 -3.85
N GLU A 173 -12.43 15.57 -4.94
CA GLU A 173 -12.84 15.10 -6.27
C GLU A 173 -12.58 13.60 -6.48
N GLN A 174 -11.75 12.99 -5.62
CA GLN A 174 -11.24 11.63 -5.82
C GLN A 174 -11.81 10.63 -4.80
N ASP A 175 -12.17 11.11 -3.61
CA ASP A 175 -12.58 10.28 -2.50
C ASP A 175 -14.01 10.60 -2.09
N ASN A 176 -14.80 9.56 -1.83
CA ASN A 176 -16.12 9.69 -1.22
C ASN A 176 -16.05 9.32 0.26
N GLY A 177 -16.78 10.05 1.09
CA GLY A 177 -17.07 9.73 2.46
C GLY A 177 -17.96 8.47 2.60
N PRO A 178 -18.17 8.01 3.85
CA PRO A 178 -18.89 6.76 4.14
C PRO A 178 -20.34 6.71 3.64
N ASP A 179 -20.96 7.86 3.41
CA ASP A 179 -22.33 8.01 2.91
C ASP A 179 -22.40 8.18 1.37
N GLY A 180 -21.26 8.10 0.68
CA GLY A 180 -21.16 8.27 -0.76
C GLY A 180 -21.10 9.72 -1.24
N SER A 181 -21.15 10.70 -0.34
CA SER A 181 -20.85 12.11 -0.65
C SER A 181 -19.34 12.32 -0.80
N PRO A 182 -18.87 13.39 -1.47
CA PRO A 182 -17.44 13.73 -1.50
C PRO A 182 -16.84 13.80 -0.10
N ALA A 183 -15.65 13.22 0.10
CA ALA A 183 -14.94 13.37 1.36
C ALA A 183 -14.61 14.85 1.59
N VAL A 184 -14.74 15.34 2.82
CA VAL A 184 -14.56 16.77 3.12
C VAL A 184 -13.33 17.01 4.00
N LEU A 185 -12.55 18.02 3.63
CA LEU A 185 -11.45 18.55 4.43
C LEU A 185 -11.91 19.88 5.06
N MET A 186 -11.71 20.04 6.37
CA MET A 186 -12.27 21.16 7.13
C MET A 186 -11.29 22.35 7.17
N VAL A 187 -11.51 23.36 6.33
CA VAL A 187 -10.65 24.56 6.29
C VAL A 187 -10.90 25.47 7.50
N ARG A 188 -12.16 25.68 7.88
CA ARG A 188 -12.55 26.48 9.06
C ARG A 188 -13.86 25.99 9.64
N LYS A 189 -13.92 25.80 10.95
CA LYS A 189 -15.12 25.34 11.67
C LYS A 189 -16.19 26.44 11.74
N ARG A 190 -17.41 26.05 12.12
CA ARG A 190 -18.57 26.95 12.27
C ARG A 190 -18.38 28.04 13.33
N ASP A 191 -17.60 27.74 14.36
CA ASP A 191 -17.27 28.67 15.44
C ASP A 191 -16.10 29.61 15.07
N GLY A 192 -15.62 29.56 13.82
CA GLY A 192 -14.47 30.31 13.33
C GLY A 192 -13.12 29.67 13.69
N GLY A 193 -13.12 28.55 14.40
CA GLY A 193 -11.90 27.86 14.81
C GLY A 193 -11.18 27.16 13.65
N TYR A 194 -9.86 27.09 13.75
CA TYR A 194 -8.99 26.36 12.83
C TYR A 194 -8.54 25.03 13.44
N GLY A 195 -8.35 24.02 12.59
CA GLY A 195 -7.91 22.67 12.98
C GLY A 195 -6.60 22.27 12.31
N TYR A 196 -6.24 20.98 12.42
CA TYR A 196 -5.04 20.43 11.78
C TYR A 196 -5.07 20.61 10.26
N ASP A 197 -6.19 20.29 9.63
CA ASP A 197 -6.44 20.50 8.19
C ASP A 197 -6.10 21.93 7.75
N SER A 198 -6.48 22.93 8.54
CA SER A 198 -6.19 24.35 8.28
C SER A 198 -4.67 24.63 8.30
N THR A 199 -3.98 24.07 9.28
CA THR A 199 -2.54 24.23 9.46
C THR A 199 -1.75 23.48 8.39
N ASP A 200 -2.19 22.30 7.99
CA ASP A 200 -1.59 21.54 6.88
C ASP A 200 -1.72 22.31 5.56
N LEU A 201 -2.88 22.90 5.27
CA LEU A 201 -3.07 23.75 4.10
C LEU A 201 -2.16 24.99 4.12
N ALA A 202 -2.05 25.65 5.28
CA ALA A 202 -1.14 26.78 5.44
C ALA A 202 0.34 26.38 5.31
N THR A 203 0.68 25.16 5.74
CA THR A 203 2.01 24.56 5.58
C THR A 203 2.34 24.35 4.12
N ILE A 204 1.43 23.77 3.34
CA ILE A 204 1.59 23.58 1.89
C ILE A 204 1.78 24.95 1.23
N ARG A 205 0.87 25.90 1.51
CA ARG A 205 0.96 27.27 0.99
C ARG A 205 2.32 27.90 1.27
N TYR A 206 2.76 27.91 2.52
CA TYR A 206 4.06 28.48 2.93
C TYR A 206 5.24 27.86 2.18
N ARG A 207 5.26 26.53 2.04
CA ARG A 207 6.34 25.83 1.33
C ARG A 207 6.39 26.18 -0.15
N ILE A 208 5.23 26.39 -0.78
CA ILE A 208 5.14 26.79 -2.18
C ILE A 208 5.55 28.25 -2.34
N THR A 209 4.90 29.17 -1.61
CA THR A 209 5.01 30.60 -1.87
C THR A 209 6.24 31.24 -1.24
N THR A 210 6.68 30.73 -0.10
CA THR A 210 7.78 31.35 0.67
C THR A 210 9.08 30.60 0.48
N LEU A 211 9.06 29.26 0.57
CA LEU A 211 10.27 28.46 0.37
C LEU A 211 10.58 28.18 -1.11
N GLY A 212 9.63 28.45 -2.01
CA GLY A 212 9.81 28.19 -3.45
C GLY A 212 9.98 26.70 -3.77
N ALA A 213 9.37 25.82 -2.98
CA ALA A 213 9.48 24.38 -3.20
C ALA A 213 8.83 24.00 -4.53
N HIS A 214 9.56 23.26 -5.37
CA HIS A 214 9.06 22.75 -6.66
C HIS A 214 8.51 21.32 -6.54
N ARG A 215 8.89 20.62 -5.46
CA ARG A 215 8.41 19.29 -5.10
C ARG A 215 8.24 19.22 -3.59
N LEU A 216 7.13 18.63 -3.15
CA LEU A 216 6.87 18.40 -1.73
C LEU A 216 6.87 16.89 -1.45
N LEU A 217 7.63 16.47 -0.45
CA LEU A 217 7.52 15.14 0.16
C LEU A 217 6.97 15.33 1.58
N TYR A 218 5.76 14.83 1.82
CA TYR A 218 5.10 14.92 3.11
C TYR A 218 5.03 13.53 3.75
N VAL A 219 5.66 13.35 4.92
CA VAL A 219 5.73 12.07 5.62
C VAL A 219 4.77 12.08 6.81
N GLY A 220 3.63 11.39 6.67
CA GLY A 220 2.53 11.37 7.64
C GLY A 220 2.55 10.17 8.60
N GLY A 221 2.00 10.36 9.80
CA GLY A 221 2.03 9.40 10.92
C GLY A 221 0.71 8.71 11.28
N GLY A 222 -0.07 8.31 10.27
CA GLY A 222 -1.24 7.44 10.44
C GLY A 222 -0.89 6.02 10.89
N GLY A 223 -1.88 5.13 11.07
CA GLY A 223 -1.66 3.72 11.42
C GLY A 223 -0.64 2.99 10.51
N THR A 224 -0.49 3.49 9.28
CA THR A 224 0.56 3.18 8.31
C THR A 224 1.26 4.50 7.90
N PRO A 225 2.59 4.56 7.81
CA PRO A 225 3.29 5.75 7.34
C PRO A 225 2.97 6.03 5.86
N THR A 226 2.52 7.24 5.56
CA THR A 226 2.22 7.69 4.19
C THR A 226 3.32 8.64 3.72
N ILE A 227 3.77 8.50 2.46
CA ILE A 227 4.62 9.48 1.78
C ILE A 227 3.79 10.07 0.65
N ASN A 228 3.36 11.32 0.81
CA ASN A 228 2.66 12.02 -0.25
C ASN A 228 3.69 12.82 -1.06
N THR A 229 3.72 12.58 -2.37
CA THR A 229 4.55 13.36 -3.30
C THR A 229 3.66 14.21 -4.18
N HIS A 230 3.98 15.52 -4.25
CA HIS A 230 3.22 16.46 -5.08
C HIS A 230 4.15 17.21 -6.03
N TRP A 231 3.79 17.19 -7.30
CA TRP A 231 4.38 18.00 -8.37
C TRP A 231 3.55 19.26 -8.58
N LEU A 232 4.19 20.42 -8.59
CA LEU A 232 3.50 21.69 -8.75
C LEU A 232 3.50 22.14 -10.23
N PRO A 233 2.41 22.76 -10.71
CA PRO A 233 2.31 23.24 -12.09
C PRO A 233 3.44 24.23 -12.43
N GLY A 234 4.07 24.06 -13.60
CA GLY A 234 5.13 24.94 -14.12
C GLY A 234 6.49 24.25 -14.33
N ALA A 235 6.66 23.02 -13.85
CA ALA A 235 7.87 22.20 -14.05
C ALA A 235 7.60 21.04 -15.04
N GLY A 236 7.46 21.32 -16.34
CA GLY A 236 7.33 20.29 -17.38
C GLY A 236 5.97 19.56 -17.45
N PRO A 237 5.71 18.76 -18.50
CA PRO A 237 4.36 18.30 -18.82
C PRO A 237 3.99 17.09 -17.95
N GLY A 238 3.00 17.26 -17.08
CA GLY A 238 2.35 16.14 -16.41
C GLY A 238 1.49 16.59 -15.24
N ARG A 239 0.17 16.55 -15.46
CA ARG A 239 -0.92 16.23 -14.53
C ARG A 239 -0.58 16.24 -13.02
N LEU A 240 -1.42 16.90 -12.21
CA LEU A 240 -1.53 16.59 -10.78
C LEU A 240 -1.82 15.08 -10.63
N GLU A 241 -0.78 14.28 -10.44
CA GLU A 241 -0.89 12.93 -9.93
C GLU A 241 -0.56 13.02 -8.44
N THR A 242 -1.61 12.99 -7.62
CA THR A 242 -1.51 12.49 -6.26
C THR A 242 -1.03 11.05 -6.36
N MET A 243 0.28 10.84 -6.33
CA MET A 243 0.82 9.55 -5.94
C MET A 243 0.59 9.43 -4.44
N THR A 244 -0.61 8.97 -4.05
CA THR A 244 -0.84 8.27 -2.78
C THR A 244 -0.14 6.91 -2.86
N ASP A 245 1.15 6.90 -3.19
CA ASP A 245 1.94 5.70 -3.27
C ASP A 245 2.39 5.38 -1.84
N ASN A 246 1.48 4.76 -1.08
CA ASN A 246 1.87 3.92 0.04
C ASN A 246 2.80 2.85 -0.53
N GLY A 247 4.11 3.13 -0.64
CA GLY A 247 5.16 2.48 -1.46
C GLY A 247 5.11 0.97 -1.74
N PHE A 248 3.96 0.48 -2.14
CA PHE A 248 3.48 -0.88 -2.27
C PHE A 248 2.68 -0.89 -3.55
N ARG A 249 3.25 -1.59 -4.53
CA ARG A 249 2.80 -1.64 -5.93
C ARG A 249 1.34 -2.02 -6.15
N PHE A 250 0.71 -2.66 -5.16
CA PHE A 250 -0.66 -3.15 -5.18
C PHE A 250 -1.52 -2.60 -4.04
N HIS A 251 -1.20 -1.42 -3.51
CA HIS A 251 -2.07 -0.75 -2.54
C HIS A 251 -3.52 -0.62 -3.06
N ASP A 252 -4.49 -0.98 -2.22
CA ASP A 252 -5.93 -1.03 -2.55
C ASP A 252 -6.32 -1.88 -3.77
N LYS A 253 -5.43 -2.75 -4.24
CA LYS A 253 -5.70 -3.67 -5.35
C LYS A 253 -6.24 -4.99 -4.85
N ILE A 254 -7.27 -5.49 -5.51
CA ILE A 254 -7.90 -6.77 -5.20
C ILE A 254 -7.52 -7.79 -6.27
N ALA A 255 -6.83 -8.87 -5.87
CA ALA A 255 -6.32 -9.88 -6.78
C ALA A 255 -7.03 -11.23 -6.60
N LEU A 256 -7.55 -11.82 -7.67
CA LEU A 256 -8.08 -13.18 -7.69
C LEU A 256 -7.05 -14.16 -8.27
N ILE A 257 -6.77 -15.25 -7.57
CA ILE A 257 -5.83 -16.29 -7.98
C ILE A 257 -6.53 -17.66 -8.00
N THR A 258 -6.61 -18.29 -9.17
CA THR A 258 -7.11 -19.68 -9.27
C THR A 258 -6.00 -20.69 -8.97
N GLY A 259 -6.32 -21.78 -8.28
CA GLY A 259 -5.30 -22.72 -7.81
C GLY A 259 -4.36 -22.08 -6.77
N GLY A 260 -4.87 -21.17 -5.95
CA GLY A 260 -4.08 -20.36 -5.01
C GLY A 260 -3.68 -21.05 -3.70
N SER A 261 -4.06 -22.31 -3.48
CA SER A 261 -3.77 -23.04 -2.23
C SER A 261 -2.38 -23.66 -2.14
N SER A 262 -1.59 -23.67 -3.22
CA SER A 262 -0.25 -24.27 -3.21
C SER A 262 0.63 -23.75 -4.36
N GLY A 263 1.93 -24.07 -4.30
CA GLY A 263 2.88 -23.86 -5.41
C GLY A 263 2.92 -22.41 -5.90
N MET A 264 2.92 -22.23 -7.22
CA MET A 264 2.98 -20.91 -7.88
C MET A 264 1.81 -19.99 -7.48
N GLY A 265 0.61 -20.53 -7.32
CA GLY A 265 -0.56 -19.75 -6.92
C GLY A 265 -0.41 -19.18 -5.51
N LEU A 266 0.03 -20.01 -4.56
CA LEU A 266 0.28 -19.57 -3.18
C LEU A 266 1.45 -18.59 -3.08
N ALA A 267 2.55 -18.84 -3.80
CA ALA A 267 3.68 -17.91 -3.86
C ALA A 267 3.28 -16.55 -4.45
N THR A 268 2.40 -16.55 -5.47
CA THR A 268 1.85 -15.31 -6.04
C THR A 268 0.96 -14.59 -5.03
N ALA A 269 0.14 -15.32 -4.26
CA ALA A 269 -0.67 -14.74 -3.19
C ALA A 269 0.21 -14.03 -2.15
N HIS A 270 1.26 -14.68 -1.65
CA HIS A 270 2.22 -14.05 -0.75
C HIS A 270 2.87 -12.80 -1.36
N ARG A 271 3.27 -12.88 -2.63
CA ARG A 271 3.94 -11.78 -3.32
C ARG A 271 3.03 -10.55 -3.43
N LEU A 272 1.79 -10.73 -3.86
CA LEU A 272 0.84 -9.62 -4.01
C LEU A 272 0.44 -9.02 -2.66
N LEU A 273 0.26 -9.85 -1.61
CA LEU A 273 0.00 -9.36 -0.24
C LEU A 273 1.17 -8.53 0.31
N ALA A 274 2.40 -9.01 0.10
CA ALA A 274 3.62 -8.31 0.52
C ALA A 274 3.78 -6.96 -0.18
N GLU A 275 3.23 -6.82 -1.39
CA GLU A 275 3.18 -5.59 -2.17
C GLU A 275 1.85 -4.81 -2.02
N GLY A 276 1.05 -5.09 -0.99
CA GLY A 276 -0.09 -4.25 -0.59
C GLY A 276 -1.48 -4.73 -1.01
N ALA A 277 -1.61 -5.79 -1.80
CA ALA A 277 -2.91 -6.25 -2.30
C ALA A 277 -3.81 -6.84 -1.19
N THR A 278 -5.11 -6.90 -1.48
CA THR A 278 -6.04 -7.88 -0.91
C THR A 278 -6.11 -9.06 -1.87
N VAL A 279 -6.01 -10.30 -1.37
CA VAL A 279 -5.94 -11.50 -2.22
C VAL A 279 -7.13 -12.43 -1.98
N ILE A 280 -7.70 -12.91 -3.07
CA ILE A 280 -8.73 -13.94 -3.11
C ILE A 280 -8.11 -15.17 -3.76
N ILE A 281 -8.10 -16.30 -3.06
CA ILE A 281 -7.66 -17.59 -3.60
C ILE A 281 -8.85 -18.52 -3.81
N THR A 282 -8.83 -19.30 -4.89
CA THR A 282 -9.86 -20.31 -5.15
C THR A 282 -9.26 -21.65 -5.57
N GLY A 283 -9.98 -22.72 -5.27
CA GLY A 283 -9.60 -24.12 -5.52
C GLY A 283 -10.64 -25.09 -4.96
N ARG A 284 -10.48 -26.37 -5.29
CA ARG A 284 -11.46 -27.42 -4.93
C ARG A 284 -11.36 -27.88 -3.49
N ASP A 285 -10.14 -27.99 -2.97
CA ASP A 285 -9.87 -28.54 -1.64
C ASP A 285 -10.00 -27.44 -0.59
N LYS A 286 -11.09 -27.50 0.19
CA LYS A 286 -11.37 -26.54 1.25
C LYS A 286 -10.31 -26.55 2.35
N GLN A 287 -9.81 -27.72 2.76
CA GLN A 287 -8.82 -27.80 3.83
C GLN A 287 -7.52 -27.12 3.40
N ARG A 288 -7.02 -27.41 2.20
CA ARG A 288 -5.82 -26.75 1.67
C ARG A 288 -5.99 -25.23 1.51
N LEU A 289 -7.20 -24.78 1.19
CA LEU A 289 -7.51 -23.36 1.11
C LEU A 289 -7.50 -22.71 2.50
N ASP A 290 -8.07 -23.36 3.50
CA ASP A 290 -8.09 -22.86 4.87
C ASP A 290 -6.65 -22.80 5.44
N ASP A 291 -5.83 -23.83 5.18
CA ASP A 291 -4.41 -23.86 5.55
C ASP A 291 -3.59 -22.76 4.84
N ALA A 292 -3.93 -22.46 3.58
CA ALA A 292 -3.30 -21.37 2.83
C ALA A 292 -3.69 -20.00 3.38
N VAL A 293 -4.97 -19.76 3.70
CA VAL A 293 -5.42 -18.50 4.33
C VAL A 293 -4.75 -18.28 5.68
N ALA A 294 -4.58 -19.34 6.49
CA ALA A 294 -3.87 -19.25 7.76
C ALA A 294 -2.41 -18.77 7.59
N GLN A 295 -1.75 -19.13 6.49
CA GLN A 295 -0.40 -18.65 6.15
C GLN A 295 -0.37 -17.23 5.58
N LEU A 296 -1.43 -16.83 4.86
CA LEU A 296 -1.51 -15.55 4.14
C LEU A 296 -2.00 -14.39 5.02
N GLY A 297 -2.77 -14.68 6.08
CA GLY A 297 -3.25 -13.69 7.04
C GLY A 297 -4.54 -12.96 6.61
N GLU A 298 -4.89 -11.89 7.34
CA GLU A 298 -6.23 -11.27 7.32
C GLU A 298 -6.64 -10.64 5.98
N ARG A 299 -5.67 -10.25 5.14
CA ARG A 299 -5.92 -9.69 3.80
C ARG A 299 -6.15 -10.75 2.72
N ALA A 300 -6.17 -12.03 3.10
CA ALA A 300 -6.49 -13.14 2.21
C ALA A 300 -7.84 -13.76 2.51
N THR A 301 -8.59 -14.10 1.47
CA THR A 301 -9.85 -14.85 1.57
C THR A 301 -9.84 -16.03 0.62
N ALA A 302 -10.30 -17.18 1.08
CA ALA A 302 -10.54 -18.34 0.24
C ALA A 302 -12.00 -18.46 -0.19
N ILE A 303 -12.21 -18.85 -1.44
CA ILE A 303 -13.52 -19.24 -1.99
C ILE A 303 -13.35 -20.64 -2.59
N ALA A 304 -13.89 -21.66 -1.93
CA ALA A 304 -13.86 -23.02 -2.44
C ALA A 304 -14.78 -23.17 -3.66
N GLY A 305 -14.33 -23.90 -4.67
CA GLY A 305 -15.10 -24.17 -5.88
C GLY A 305 -14.30 -24.94 -6.93
N ASP A 306 -15.01 -25.71 -7.76
CA ASP A 306 -14.48 -26.34 -8.96
C ASP A 306 -14.65 -25.41 -10.17
N ALA A 307 -13.53 -25.00 -10.76
CA ALA A 307 -13.53 -24.11 -11.92
C ALA A 307 -14.14 -24.76 -13.19
N THR A 308 -14.40 -26.07 -13.18
CA THR A 308 -15.12 -26.77 -14.24
C THR A 308 -16.64 -26.77 -14.03
N ALA A 309 -17.13 -26.42 -12.84
CA ALA A 309 -18.54 -26.37 -12.48
C ALA A 309 -19.11 -24.94 -12.62
N ALA A 310 -20.17 -24.79 -13.41
CA ALA A 310 -20.77 -23.48 -13.66
C ALA A 310 -21.32 -22.81 -12.38
N ALA A 311 -21.99 -23.58 -11.52
CA ALA A 311 -22.55 -23.08 -10.26
C ALA A 311 -21.49 -22.54 -9.29
N ASP A 312 -20.30 -23.16 -9.28
CA ASP A 312 -19.19 -22.72 -8.43
C ASP A 312 -18.57 -21.42 -8.96
N LEU A 313 -18.45 -21.27 -10.28
CA LEU A 313 -18.01 -20.02 -10.90
C LEU A 313 -19.02 -18.87 -10.69
N GLU A 314 -20.32 -19.15 -10.76
CA GLU A 314 -21.37 -18.19 -10.42
C GLU A 314 -21.29 -17.78 -8.95
N THR A 315 -21.06 -18.74 -8.07
CA THR A 315 -20.84 -18.49 -6.64
C THR A 315 -19.59 -17.64 -6.41
N LEU A 316 -18.48 -17.94 -7.08
CA LEU A 316 -17.25 -17.15 -7.02
C LEU A 316 -17.52 -15.71 -7.43
N ALA A 317 -18.11 -15.47 -8.61
CA ALA A 317 -18.40 -14.13 -9.09
C ALA A 317 -19.36 -13.36 -8.18
N ARG A 318 -20.39 -14.03 -7.64
CA ARG A 318 -21.32 -13.44 -6.67
C ARG A 318 -20.60 -13.01 -5.39
N VAL A 319 -19.81 -13.89 -4.79
CA VAL A 319 -19.07 -13.60 -3.55
C VAL A 319 -18.05 -12.48 -3.77
N VAL A 320 -17.35 -12.46 -4.90
CA VAL A 320 -16.44 -11.35 -5.25
C VAL A 320 -17.21 -10.03 -5.32
N ARG A 321 -18.34 -10.01 -6.04
CA ARG A 321 -19.18 -8.81 -6.18
C ARG A 321 -19.69 -8.29 -4.83
N GLU A 322 -20.24 -9.19 -4.01
CA GLU A 322 -20.86 -8.82 -2.73
C GLU A 322 -19.85 -8.35 -1.68
N ARG A 323 -18.67 -8.97 -1.63
CA ARG A 323 -17.69 -8.71 -0.55
C ARG A 323 -16.58 -7.73 -0.93
N PHE A 324 -16.24 -7.65 -2.21
CA PHE A 324 -15.08 -6.89 -2.68
C PHE A 324 -15.46 -5.82 -3.71
N GLY A 325 -16.61 -5.96 -4.37
CA GLY A 325 -17.14 -5.01 -5.35
C GLY A 325 -16.42 -5.02 -6.70
N ARG A 326 -15.11 -5.28 -6.72
CA ARG A 326 -14.26 -5.23 -7.92
C ARG A 326 -13.11 -6.24 -7.87
N LEU A 327 -12.43 -6.38 -9.01
CA LEU A 327 -11.11 -6.99 -9.15
C LEU A 327 -10.19 -6.04 -9.90
N ASP A 328 -8.94 -5.95 -9.48
CA ASP A 328 -7.88 -5.22 -10.16
C ASP A 328 -6.95 -6.16 -10.93
N VAL A 329 -6.72 -7.36 -10.37
CA VAL A 329 -5.82 -8.38 -10.91
C VAL A 329 -6.52 -9.74 -10.92
N VAL A 330 -6.39 -10.48 -12.02
CA VAL A 330 -6.81 -11.88 -12.09
C VAL A 330 -5.63 -12.71 -12.58
N PHE A 331 -5.20 -13.70 -11.79
CA PHE A 331 -4.23 -14.69 -12.20
C PHE A 331 -4.90 -16.06 -12.34
N PHE A 332 -5.09 -16.49 -13.59
CA PHE A 332 -5.56 -17.83 -13.89
C PHE A 332 -4.39 -18.82 -13.84
N ASN A 333 -4.20 -19.45 -12.68
CA ASN A 333 -3.09 -20.37 -12.43
C ASN A 333 -3.51 -21.85 -12.36
N ALA A 334 -4.78 -22.14 -12.12
CA ALA A 334 -5.28 -23.51 -12.06
C ALA A 334 -5.00 -24.27 -13.37
N GLY A 335 -4.46 -25.48 -13.23
CA GLY A 335 -4.15 -26.37 -14.34
C GLY A 335 -3.62 -27.71 -13.86
N ILE A 336 -3.56 -28.68 -14.75
CA ILE A 336 -3.10 -30.05 -14.50
C ILE A 336 -2.15 -30.50 -15.62
N GLY A 337 -1.16 -31.32 -15.26
CA GLY A 337 -0.34 -32.06 -16.20
C GLY A 337 -1.09 -33.25 -16.81
N ALA A 338 -0.67 -33.65 -18.01
CA ALA A 338 -1.14 -34.88 -18.67
C ALA A 338 -0.04 -35.42 -19.59
N PHE A 339 0.53 -36.57 -19.22
CA PHE A 339 1.71 -37.15 -19.86
C PHE A 339 1.47 -38.62 -20.21
N GLN A 340 0.99 -38.88 -21.43
CA GLN A 340 0.74 -40.21 -21.96
C GLN A 340 0.74 -40.21 -23.49
N GLN A 341 0.98 -41.38 -24.10
CA GLN A 341 0.99 -41.48 -25.55
C GLN A 341 -0.40 -41.17 -26.13
N VAL A 342 -0.43 -40.58 -27.33
CA VAL A 342 -1.69 -40.20 -28.01
C VAL A 342 -2.63 -41.39 -28.15
N SER A 343 -2.09 -42.59 -28.42
CA SER A 343 -2.86 -43.83 -28.54
C SER A 343 -3.50 -44.32 -27.23
N GLN A 344 -3.14 -43.72 -26.08
CA GLN A 344 -3.65 -44.06 -24.75
C GLN A 344 -4.57 -42.97 -24.19
N VAL A 345 -4.77 -41.87 -24.92
CA VAL A 345 -5.71 -40.80 -24.52
C VAL A 345 -7.13 -41.29 -24.71
N THR A 346 -7.84 -41.45 -23.60
CA THR A 346 -9.28 -41.72 -23.56
C THR A 346 -10.06 -40.41 -23.66
N ASP A 347 -11.34 -40.51 -24.03
CA ASP A 347 -12.24 -39.35 -24.06
C ASP A 347 -12.36 -38.70 -22.67
N ASP A 348 -12.47 -39.50 -21.60
CA ASP A 348 -12.52 -38.99 -20.23
C ASP A 348 -11.28 -38.17 -19.85
N GLU A 349 -10.09 -38.62 -20.24
CA GLU A 349 -8.85 -37.90 -19.98
C GLU A 349 -8.75 -36.63 -20.84
N PHE A 350 -9.19 -36.70 -22.09
CA PHE A 350 -9.29 -35.54 -22.98
C PHE A 350 -10.20 -34.46 -22.36
N ASP A 351 -11.42 -34.84 -21.97
CA ASP A 351 -12.41 -33.95 -21.38
C ASP A 351 -11.94 -33.38 -20.04
N ARG A 352 -11.25 -34.18 -19.21
CA ARG A 352 -10.66 -33.72 -17.95
C ARG A 352 -9.59 -32.65 -18.19
N VAL A 353 -8.63 -32.89 -19.09
CA VAL A 353 -7.52 -31.96 -19.34
C VAL A 353 -7.99 -30.69 -20.03
N VAL A 354 -8.80 -30.81 -21.09
CA VAL A 354 -9.37 -29.65 -21.77
C VAL A 354 -10.34 -28.90 -20.87
N GLY A 355 -11.12 -29.63 -20.07
CA GLY A 355 -12.03 -29.09 -19.06
C GLY A 355 -11.31 -28.19 -18.06
N VAL A 356 -10.22 -28.68 -17.45
CA VAL A 356 -9.48 -27.94 -16.43
C VAL A 356 -8.55 -26.88 -17.02
N ASN A 357 -7.76 -27.20 -18.05
CA ASN A 357 -6.72 -26.29 -18.53
C ASN A 357 -7.25 -25.19 -19.44
N PHE A 358 -8.36 -25.42 -20.16
CA PHE A 358 -8.87 -24.46 -21.15
C PHE A 358 -10.31 -24.00 -20.86
N LYS A 359 -11.28 -24.92 -20.78
CA LYS A 359 -12.69 -24.56 -20.60
C LYS A 359 -12.90 -23.78 -19.30
N ALA A 360 -12.29 -24.21 -18.19
CA ALA A 360 -12.34 -23.51 -16.91
C ALA A 360 -11.71 -22.11 -16.98
N ALA A 361 -10.60 -21.94 -17.72
CA ALA A 361 -9.97 -20.65 -17.94
C ALA A 361 -10.93 -19.67 -18.62
N PHE A 362 -11.48 -20.10 -19.75
CA PHE A 362 -12.42 -19.30 -20.54
C PHE A 362 -13.66 -18.92 -19.72
N ARG A 363 -14.26 -19.88 -19.02
CA ARG A 363 -15.47 -19.64 -18.22
C ARG A 363 -15.21 -18.78 -17.00
N THR A 364 -14.06 -18.92 -16.36
CA THR A 364 -13.68 -18.04 -15.24
C THR A 364 -13.56 -16.61 -15.72
N VAL A 365 -12.82 -16.36 -16.82
CA VAL A 365 -12.71 -15.02 -17.43
C VAL A 365 -14.09 -14.46 -17.75
N GLN A 366 -14.95 -15.24 -18.41
CA GLN A 366 -16.31 -14.82 -18.73
C GLN A 366 -17.12 -14.35 -17.50
N GLN A 367 -16.95 -15.03 -16.36
CA GLN A 367 -17.69 -14.72 -15.13
C GLN A 367 -17.12 -13.53 -14.36
N VAL A 368 -15.80 -13.35 -14.35
CA VAL A 368 -15.14 -12.29 -13.55
C VAL A 368 -14.85 -11.02 -14.34
N LEU A 369 -14.90 -11.06 -15.67
CA LEU A 369 -14.64 -9.89 -16.53
C LEU A 369 -15.55 -8.67 -16.23
N PRO A 370 -16.85 -8.84 -15.89
CA PRO A 370 -17.68 -7.71 -15.46
C PRO A 370 -17.25 -7.07 -14.13
N LEU A 371 -16.44 -7.76 -13.33
CA LEU A 371 -15.91 -7.28 -12.05
C LEU A 371 -14.51 -6.70 -12.17
N LEU A 372 -13.79 -7.03 -13.24
CA LEU A 372 -12.45 -6.52 -13.52
C LEU A 372 -12.55 -5.04 -13.92
N VAL A 373 -11.85 -4.16 -13.20
CA VAL A 373 -11.86 -2.73 -13.47
C VAL A 373 -11.20 -2.39 -14.81
N ASP A 374 -11.60 -1.26 -15.38
CA ASP A 374 -10.88 -0.66 -16.50
C ASP A 374 -9.45 -0.29 -16.04
N GLY A 375 -8.45 -0.55 -16.88
CA GLY A 375 -7.04 -0.47 -16.50
C GLY A 375 -6.50 -1.67 -15.70
N GLY A 376 -7.32 -2.68 -15.41
CA GLY A 376 -6.94 -3.89 -14.68
C GLY A 376 -5.98 -4.82 -15.44
N ALA A 377 -5.59 -5.92 -14.80
CA ALA A 377 -4.66 -6.90 -15.39
C ALA A 377 -5.17 -8.35 -15.29
N LEU A 378 -5.08 -9.09 -16.40
CA LEU A 378 -5.34 -10.51 -16.48
C LEU A 378 -4.05 -11.26 -16.86
N ILE A 379 -3.67 -12.24 -16.07
CA ILE A 379 -2.50 -13.08 -16.31
C ILE A 379 -2.95 -14.53 -16.42
N ILE A 380 -2.50 -15.22 -17.45
CA ILE A 380 -2.81 -16.63 -17.68
C ILE A 380 -1.54 -17.47 -17.54
N ASN A 381 -1.60 -18.48 -16.67
CA ASN A 381 -0.52 -19.46 -16.52
C ASN A 381 -0.56 -20.48 -17.66
N ALA A 382 0.31 -20.30 -18.64
CA ALA A 382 0.53 -21.22 -19.73
C ALA A 382 1.58 -22.27 -19.33
N SER A 383 2.62 -22.47 -20.15
CA SER A 383 3.71 -23.43 -19.91
C SER A 383 4.77 -23.24 -21.00
N PHE A 384 6.01 -23.66 -20.74
CA PHE A 384 7.02 -23.80 -21.79
C PHE A 384 6.66 -24.83 -22.89
N ALA A 385 5.76 -25.78 -22.58
CA ALA A 385 5.46 -26.94 -23.44
C ALA A 385 5.07 -26.60 -24.90
N PRO A 386 4.29 -25.54 -25.20
CA PRO A 386 4.00 -25.14 -26.58
C PRO A 386 5.22 -24.77 -27.42
N TYR A 387 6.35 -24.43 -26.78
CA TYR A 387 7.59 -24.04 -27.46
C TYR A 387 8.58 -25.19 -27.59
N ARG A 388 8.35 -26.31 -26.89
CA ARG A 388 9.25 -27.48 -26.89
C ARG A 388 8.45 -28.76 -26.74
N GLY A 389 8.26 -29.43 -27.86
CA GLY A 389 7.56 -30.70 -27.92
C GLY A 389 8.28 -31.79 -27.10
N ALA A 390 7.49 -32.55 -26.34
CA ALA A 390 7.96 -33.69 -25.56
C ALA A 390 7.08 -34.92 -25.85
N PRO A 391 7.65 -36.13 -25.97
CA PRO A 391 6.88 -37.36 -26.09
C PRO A 391 5.86 -37.49 -24.96
N GLY A 392 4.64 -37.91 -25.30
CA GLY A 392 3.54 -38.06 -24.33
C GLY A 392 2.89 -36.76 -23.85
N ALA A 393 3.36 -35.58 -24.24
CA ALA A 393 2.80 -34.30 -23.77
C ALA A 393 1.78 -33.67 -24.74
N ALA A 394 1.28 -34.40 -25.75
CA ALA A 394 0.49 -33.83 -26.85
C ALA A 394 -0.78 -33.10 -26.37
N LEU A 395 -1.59 -33.76 -25.54
CA LEU A 395 -2.85 -33.20 -25.01
C LEU A 395 -2.59 -31.99 -24.09
N TYR A 396 -1.63 -32.12 -23.15
CA TYR A 396 -1.22 -31.04 -22.27
C TYR A 396 -0.72 -29.82 -23.06
N THR A 397 0.19 -30.04 -24.01
CA THR A 397 0.76 -29.00 -24.87
C THR A 397 -0.31 -28.28 -25.66
N ALA A 398 -1.24 -29.02 -26.28
CA ALA A 398 -2.36 -28.44 -27.00
C ALA A 398 -3.24 -27.56 -26.10
N SER A 399 -3.55 -28.04 -24.88
CA SER A 399 -4.35 -27.26 -23.92
C SER A 399 -3.65 -25.97 -23.48
N LYS A 400 -2.32 -26.00 -23.33
CA LYS A 400 -1.52 -24.81 -22.97
C LYS A 400 -1.34 -23.84 -24.15
N ALA A 401 -1.25 -24.35 -25.38
CA ALA A 401 -1.27 -23.52 -26.58
C ALA A 401 -2.63 -22.81 -26.77
N ALA A 402 -3.74 -23.47 -26.41
CA ALA A 402 -5.07 -22.88 -26.49
C ALA A 402 -5.19 -21.64 -25.59
N VAL A 403 -4.66 -21.69 -24.35
CA VAL A 403 -4.71 -20.53 -23.45
C VAL A 403 -3.75 -19.41 -23.84
N LEU A 404 -2.62 -19.70 -24.51
CA LEU A 404 -1.77 -18.67 -25.12
C LEU A 404 -2.50 -17.92 -26.23
N SER A 405 -3.23 -18.64 -27.08
CA SER A 405 -4.05 -18.03 -28.12
C SER A 405 -5.18 -17.19 -27.52
N LEU A 406 -5.83 -17.72 -26.48
CA LEU A 406 -6.88 -17.01 -25.73
C LEU A 406 -6.37 -15.68 -25.14
N ALA A 407 -5.18 -15.68 -24.53
CA ALA A 407 -4.60 -14.47 -23.95
C ALA A 407 -4.44 -13.35 -24.99
N ARG A 408 -3.98 -13.68 -26.21
CA ARG A 408 -3.82 -12.70 -27.30
C ARG A 408 -5.16 -12.18 -27.82
N ALA A 409 -6.16 -13.05 -27.95
CA ALA A 409 -7.50 -12.65 -28.36
C ALA A 409 -8.13 -11.69 -27.33
N LEU A 410 -8.06 -12.05 -26.04
CA LEU A 410 -8.56 -11.21 -24.95
C LEU A 410 -7.79 -9.89 -24.83
N ALA A 411 -6.47 -9.89 -25.06
CA ALA A 411 -5.68 -8.65 -25.06
C ALA A 411 -6.20 -7.65 -26.10
N ALA A 412 -6.54 -8.12 -27.30
CA ALA A 412 -7.12 -7.27 -28.34
C ALA A 412 -8.55 -6.83 -28.00
N GLU A 413 -9.37 -7.75 -27.50
CA GLU A 413 -10.78 -7.49 -27.15
C GLU A 413 -10.93 -6.50 -25.99
N LEU A 414 -10.05 -6.57 -24.99
CA LEU A 414 -10.15 -5.78 -23.77
C LEU A 414 -9.29 -4.51 -23.77
N ALA A 415 -8.51 -4.28 -24.83
CA ALA A 415 -7.71 -3.07 -25.00
C ALA A 415 -8.52 -1.75 -24.89
N PRO A 416 -9.75 -1.64 -25.41
CA PRO A 416 -10.55 -0.41 -25.25
C PRO A 416 -10.89 -0.08 -23.79
N ARG A 417 -10.90 -1.08 -22.90
CA ARG A 417 -11.09 -0.91 -21.45
C ARG A 417 -9.77 -0.67 -20.70
N GLY A 418 -8.65 -0.58 -21.42
CA GLY A 418 -7.32 -0.49 -20.82
C GLY A 418 -6.88 -1.74 -20.05
N ILE A 419 -7.62 -2.86 -20.14
CA ILE A 419 -7.28 -4.10 -19.44
C ILE A 419 -6.15 -4.80 -20.19
N ARG A 420 -5.06 -5.07 -19.49
CA ARG A 420 -3.90 -5.76 -20.05
C ARG A 420 -4.03 -7.25 -19.84
N VAL A 421 -3.79 -8.03 -20.89
CA VAL A 421 -3.88 -9.49 -20.84
C VAL A 421 -2.58 -10.10 -21.29
N ASN A 422 -1.90 -10.84 -20.41
CA ASN A 422 -0.61 -11.47 -20.70
C ASN A 422 -0.60 -12.92 -20.25
N SER A 423 0.39 -13.67 -20.72
CA SER A 423 0.68 -15.02 -20.25
C SER A 423 2.04 -15.09 -19.56
N VAL A 424 2.14 -16.01 -18.60
CA VAL A 424 3.42 -16.50 -18.10
C VAL A 424 3.54 -17.97 -18.50
N SER A 425 4.71 -18.34 -19.02
CA SER A 425 5.02 -19.70 -19.43
C SER A 425 6.20 -20.24 -18.61
N PRO A 426 5.93 -20.84 -17.44
CA PRO A 426 6.97 -21.39 -16.61
C PRO A 426 7.64 -22.60 -17.28
N GLY A 427 8.93 -22.78 -17.00
CA GLY A 427 9.67 -24.02 -17.24
C GLY A 427 9.35 -25.09 -16.18
N TYR A 428 10.35 -25.87 -15.80
CA TYR A 428 10.23 -26.76 -14.65
C TYR A 428 10.30 -25.95 -13.36
N ILE A 429 9.22 -25.99 -12.58
CA ILE A 429 9.09 -25.29 -11.30
C ILE A 429 8.87 -26.29 -10.18
N ASP A 430 9.62 -26.13 -9.10
CA ASP A 430 9.48 -26.94 -7.90
C ASP A 430 8.15 -26.63 -7.20
N THR A 431 7.19 -27.52 -7.38
CA THR A 431 5.83 -27.43 -6.84
C THR A 431 5.39 -28.81 -6.32
N PRO A 432 4.39 -28.89 -5.43
CA PRO A 432 3.82 -30.17 -5.02
C PRO A 432 3.34 -31.02 -6.20
N ALA A 433 2.78 -30.41 -7.25
CA ALA A 433 2.36 -31.09 -8.46
C ALA A 433 3.55 -31.69 -9.22
N PHE A 434 4.60 -30.90 -9.46
CA PHE A 434 5.82 -31.38 -10.11
C PHE A 434 6.46 -32.56 -9.35
N ARG A 435 6.54 -32.47 -8.02
CA ARG A 435 7.11 -33.52 -7.18
C ARG A 435 6.29 -34.82 -7.19
N ALA A 436 4.97 -34.71 -7.38
CA ALA A 436 4.07 -35.86 -7.45
C ALA A 436 4.08 -36.53 -8.83
N GLU A 437 4.31 -35.76 -9.90
CA GLU A 437 4.25 -36.25 -11.29
C GLU A 437 5.60 -36.78 -11.80
N ALA A 438 6.74 -36.24 -11.33
CA ALA A 438 8.07 -36.65 -11.79
C ALA A 438 8.72 -37.65 -10.82
N SER A 439 9.40 -38.67 -11.36
CA SER A 439 10.23 -39.57 -10.53
C SER A 439 11.42 -38.80 -9.92
N PRO A 440 11.96 -39.22 -8.76
CA PRO A 440 13.13 -38.56 -8.16
C PRO A 440 14.32 -38.44 -9.10
N GLU A 441 14.53 -39.45 -9.94
CA GLU A 441 15.58 -39.46 -10.97
C GLU A 441 15.31 -38.42 -12.07
N ALA A 442 14.07 -38.32 -12.55
CA ALA A 442 13.67 -37.29 -13.51
C ALA A 442 13.82 -35.88 -12.92
N GLN A 443 13.45 -35.69 -11.65
CA GLN A 443 13.61 -34.42 -10.94
C GLN A 443 15.09 -33.99 -10.85
N ALA A 444 15.99 -34.93 -10.54
CA ALA A 444 17.43 -34.67 -10.46
C ALA A 444 18.04 -34.31 -11.83
N GLY A 445 17.56 -34.92 -12.92
CA GLY A 445 18.07 -34.70 -14.28
C GLY A 445 17.59 -33.41 -14.95
N VAL A 446 16.51 -32.79 -14.47
CA VAL A 446 15.93 -31.58 -15.09
C VAL A 446 16.90 -30.41 -15.08
N GLY A 447 17.68 -30.23 -14.00
CA GLY A 447 18.60 -29.09 -13.86
C GLY A 447 19.63 -29.01 -14.99
N ALA A 448 20.08 -30.17 -15.51
CA ALA A 448 21.04 -30.23 -16.61
C ALA A 448 20.47 -29.76 -17.96
N GLN A 449 19.13 -29.75 -18.11
CA GLN A 449 18.45 -29.26 -19.31
C GLN A 449 18.19 -27.75 -19.28
N VAL A 450 18.29 -27.12 -18.11
CA VAL A 450 18.02 -25.70 -17.89
C VAL A 450 19.35 -24.95 -17.93
N ALA A 451 19.44 -23.86 -18.70
CA ALA A 451 20.69 -23.12 -18.86
C ALA A 451 21.22 -22.52 -17.53
N LEU A 452 20.33 -22.11 -16.62
CA LEU A 452 20.70 -21.68 -15.26
C LEU A 452 21.07 -22.84 -14.32
N GLY A 453 21.04 -24.10 -14.79
CA GLY A 453 21.51 -25.27 -14.04
C GLY A 453 20.61 -25.70 -12.88
N ARG A 454 19.38 -25.17 -12.76
CA ARG A 454 18.46 -25.45 -11.66
C ARG A 454 17.00 -25.49 -12.09
N VAL A 455 16.19 -26.17 -11.29
CA VAL A 455 14.72 -26.04 -11.34
C VAL A 455 14.32 -24.66 -10.82
N GLY A 456 13.28 -24.06 -11.42
CA GLY A 456 12.70 -22.80 -10.97
C GLY A 456 11.98 -22.94 -9.63
N ARG A 457 11.85 -21.85 -8.89
CA ARG A 457 11.05 -21.79 -7.66
C ARG A 457 9.69 -21.16 -7.95
N SER A 458 8.70 -21.43 -7.10
CA SER A 458 7.37 -20.81 -7.24
C SER A 458 7.45 -19.27 -7.17
N GLU A 459 8.42 -18.73 -6.45
CA GLU A 459 8.68 -17.29 -6.32
C GLU A 459 9.24 -16.67 -7.61
N ASP A 460 9.95 -17.44 -8.45
CA ASP A 460 10.45 -16.95 -9.74
C ASP A 460 9.26 -16.59 -10.65
N VAL A 461 8.20 -17.41 -10.64
CA VAL A 461 6.95 -17.16 -11.38
C VAL A 461 6.12 -16.07 -10.72
N ALA A 462 6.00 -16.09 -9.39
CA ALA A 462 5.26 -15.06 -8.66
C ALA A 462 5.79 -13.65 -8.93
N ALA A 463 7.11 -13.48 -9.03
CA ALA A 463 7.74 -12.20 -9.37
C ALA A 463 7.35 -11.72 -10.78
N ALA A 464 7.34 -12.63 -11.76
CA ALA A 464 6.93 -12.33 -13.13
C ALA A 464 5.44 -11.95 -13.22
N VAL A 465 4.58 -12.68 -12.51
CA VAL A 465 3.14 -12.38 -12.42
C VAL A 465 2.90 -11.02 -11.78
N ALA A 466 3.56 -10.73 -10.65
CA ALA A 466 3.49 -9.41 -10.00
C ALA A 466 3.97 -8.31 -10.95
N PHE A 467 5.02 -8.53 -11.74
CA PHE A 467 5.45 -7.58 -12.76
C PHE A 467 4.35 -7.30 -13.79
N LEU A 468 3.83 -8.34 -14.44
CA LEU A 468 2.80 -8.19 -15.46
C LEU A 468 1.49 -7.63 -14.91
N ALA A 469 1.17 -7.87 -13.64
CA ALA A 469 -0.03 -7.35 -12.98
C ALA A 469 0.06 -5.86 -12.64
N SER A 470 1.26 -5.31 -12.50
CA SER A 470 1.47 -3.93 -12.01
C SER A 470 1.42 -2.85 -13.09
N GLY A 471 1.48 -1.58 -12.67
CA GLY A 471 1.69 -0.42 -13.54
C GLY A 471 3.03 -0.40 -14.27
N ASP A 472 4.06 -1.12 -13.80
CA ASP A 472 5.37 -1.19 -14.48
C ASP A 472 5.27 -1.90 -15.83
N ALA A 473 4.22 -2.71 -16.02
CA ALA A 473 3.89 -3.37 -17.27
C ALA A 473 2.78 -2.62 -18.04
N SER A 474 2.58 -1.32 -17.79
CA SER A 474 1.51 -0.49 -18.38
C SER A 474 1.48 -0.50 -19.92
N TYR A 475 2.62 -0.71 -20.57
CA TYR A 475 2.73 -0.82 -22.03
C TYR A 475 2.93 -2.26 -22.54
N ILE A 476 2.61 -3.27 -21.72
CA ILE A 476 2.77 -4.68 -22.04
C ILE A 476 1.39 -5.37 -22.02
N THR A 477 0.93 -5.79 -23.20
CA THR A 477 -0.28 -6.61 -23.37
C THR A 477 -0.10 -7.57 -24.54
N GLY A 478 -0.74 -8.74 -24.49
CA GLY A 478 -0.68 -9.79 -25.51
C GLY A 478 0.63 -10.58 -25.57
N VAL A 479 1.55 -10.39 -24.61
CA VAL A 479 2.82 -11.11 -24.59
C VAL A 479 2.72 -12.39 -23.77
N ASP A 480 3.57 -13.36 -24.10
CA ASP A 480 3.85 -14.50 -23.26
C ASP A 480 5.28 -14.39 -22.72
N LEU A 481 5.42 -14.39 -21.40
CA LEU A 481 6.69 -14.27 -20.72
C LEU A 481 7.18 -15.66 -20.28
N LEU A 482 8.26 -16.14 -20.92
CA LEU A 482 8.93 -17.37 -20.53
C LEU A 482 9.69 -17.18 -19.20
N VAL A 483 9.37 -18.03 -18.21
CA VAL A 483 10.03 -18.07 -16.90
C VAL A 483 10.61 -19.47 -16.70
N ASP A 484 11.67 -19.78 -17.47
CA ASP A 484 12.11 -21.16 -17.70
C ASP A 484 13.61 -21.40 -17.45
N GLY A 485 14.34 -20.39 -16.95
CA GLY A 485 15.78 -20.49 -16.73
C GLY A 485 16.60 -20.74 -18.00
N GLY A 486 16.08 -20.36 -19.17
CA GLY A 486 16.72 -20.57 -20.47
C GLY A 486 16.46 -21.95 -21.08
N LEU A 487 15.52 -22.73 -20.55
CA LEU A 487 15.18 -24.06 -21.05
C LEU A 487 14.85 -24.09 -22.56
N ILE A 488 14.16 -23.07 -23.09
CA ILE A 488 13.75 -23.03 -24.50
C ILE A 488 14.80 -22.35 -25.38
N ASN A 489 15.26 -21.17 -24.97
CA ASN A 489 15.99 -20.25 -25.86
C ASN A 489 17.51 -20.33 -25.70
N VAL A 490 18.04 -21.11 -24.75
CA VAL A 490 19.47 -21.15 -24.43
C VAL A 490 19.96 -22.59 -24.36
N ILE A 491 21.09 -22.87 -25.02
CA ILE A 491 21.76 -24.17 -24.92
C ILE A 491 22.56 -24.22 -23.61
N PRO A 492 22.32 -25.17 -22.70
CA PRO A 492 23.08 -25.28 -21.45
C PRO A 492 24.55 -25.62 -21.71
N THR A 493 25.48 -25.01 -20.96
CA THR A 493 26.92 -25.29 -21.08
C THR A 493 27.27 -26.75 -20.78
N ALA A 494 26.47 -27.45 -19.96
CA ALA A 494 26.67 -28.87 -19.67
C ALA A 494 26.43 -29.80 -20.88
N VAL A 495 25.85 -29.28 -21.97
CA VAL A 495 25.54 -30.02 -23.20
C VAL A 495 26.56 -29.73 -24.31
N VAL A 496 27.42 -28.72 -24.13
CA VAL A 496 28.50 -28.33 -25.07
C VAL A 496 29.82 -28.84 -24.55
#